data_AF-A0AAE1EBD7-F1
#
_entry.id   AF-A0AAE1EBD7-F1
#
_cell.length_a   1.000
_cell.length_b   1.000
_cell.length_c   1.000
_cell.angle_alpha   90.00
_cell.angle_beta   90.00
_cell.angle_gamma   90.00
#
_symmetry.space_group_name_H-M   'P 1'
#
loop_
_entity.id
_entity.type
_entity.pdbx_description
1 polymer ?
#
loop_
_entity_poly.entity_id
_entity_poly.type
_entity_poly.pdbx_seq_one_letter_code
_entity_poly.pdbx_strand_id
1 'polypeptide(L)'
;MQVPTRVTSTACSKGGADLSLNGGRCTSPYRSNSSRFLERDSDCNYLQVKEIDDQSSDKVHIHLRDSIYQLPRADQVAIFRLRTGHNRLKHHLFSRYKIVDGPNCPCGASRQDAQHILQDCPQLEEARRKYWPESREMNQKLYGSALHLGITAEFINSLDFTI
;
A
#
# COMPACT_ATOMS: atom_id res chain seq x y z
N MET A 1 58.41 -2.60 0.69
CA MET A 1 58.88 -3.44 1.81
C MET A 1 58.18 -2.99 3.09
N GLN A 2 57.83 -3.96 3.94
CA GLN A 2 57.43 -3.88 5.35
C GLN A 2 56.06 -3.30 5.75
N VAL A 3 55.18 -4.24 6.12
CA VAL A 3 54.18 -4.17 7.21
C VAL A 3 54.92 -4.09 8.55
N PRO A 4 54.35 -3.46 9.58
CA PRO A 4 53.98 -4.22 10.80
C PRO A 4 52.75 -3.60 11.52
N THR A 5 52.07 -4.13 12.53
CA THR A 5 51.68 -5.48 13.02
C THR A 5 50.55 -5.22 14.02
N ARG A 6 49.64 -6.19 14.14
CA ARG A 6 48.47 -6.29 15.03
C ARG A 6 48.84 -6.37 16.51
N VAL A 7 48.03 -5.81 17.42
CA VAL A 7 47.92 -6.26 18.83
C VAL A 7 46.45 -6.31 19.27
N THR A 8 46.17 -7.40 19.99
CA THR A 8 45.00 -8.03 20.62
C THR A 8 44.14 -7.14 21.54
N SER A 9 42.80 -7.20 21.49
CA SER A 9 41.86 -8.09 22.23
C SER A 9 41.85 -7.92 23.76
N THR A 10 40.71 -7.45 24.29
CA THR A 10 40.18 -7.88 25.60
C THR A 10 38.65 -7.98 25.55
N ALA A 11 38.17 -9.19 25.79
CA ALA A 11 36.78 -9.55 26.05
C ALA A 11 36.38 -9.17 27.48
N CYS A 12 35.11 -8.81 27.70
CA CYS A 12 34.53 -8.68 29.03
C CYS A 12 33.52 -9.82 29.25
N SER A 13 33.79 -10.64 30.26
CA SER A 13 33.02 -11.83 30.63
C SER A 13 31.98 -11.54 31.72
N LYS A 14 30.77 -12.00 31.44
CA LYS A 14 29.64 -12.46 32.28
C LYS A 14 29.68 -12.30 33.81
N GLY A 15 28.57 -11.79 34.35
CA GLY A 15 28.00 -12.16 35.65
C GLY A 15 26.46 -12.21 35.57
N GLY A 16 25.86 -13.39 35.80
CA GLY A 16 24.42 -13.60 36.08
C GLY A 16 24.15 -13.47 37.59
N ALA A 17 22.96 -13.59 38.16
CA ALA A 17 21.59 -13.90 37.75
C ALA A 17 20.67 -13.13 38.74
N ASP A 18 19.42 -12.77 38.44
CA ASP A 18 18.26 -13.62 38.76
C ASP A 18 17.00 -13.16 38.02
N LEU A 19 16.13 -14.11 37.77
CA LEU A 19 14.94 -14.10 36.92
C LEU A 19 13.75 -13.46 37.65
N SER A 20 13.10 -12.49 37.01
CA SER A 20 11.65 -12.36 37.14
C SER A 20 11.05 -11.97 35.80
N LEU A 21 10.15 -12.83 35.32
CA LEU A 21 9.47 -12.76 34.03
C LEU A 21 8.56 -11.54 33.99
N ASN A 22 8.70 -10.69 32.96
CA ASN A 22 7.54 -10.17 32.22
C ASN A 22 7.99 -9.68 30.84
N GLY A 23 7.26 -10.14 29.82
CA GLY A 23 7.63 -10.02 28.41
C GLY A 23 7.72 -8.58 27.90
N GLY A 24 8.61 -8.35 26.95
CA GLY A 24 8.75 -7.04 26.33
C GLY A 24 9.68 -7.09 25.12
N ARG A 25 9.06 -6.97 23.95
CA ARG A 25 9.60 -7.16 22.61
C ARG A 25 10.65 -6.09 22.26
N CYS A 26 11.68 -6.50 21.53
CA CYS A 26 12.71 -5.63 20.94
C CYS A 26 12.06 -4.45 20.19
N THR A 27 12.47 -3.21 20.48
CA THR A 27 12.21 -2.08 19.59
C THR A 27 13.44 -1.18 19.44
N SER A 28 13.52 -0.68 18.21
CA SER A 28 14.62 -0.12 17.42
C SER A 28 15.18 1.24 17.92
N PRO A 29 16.40 1.65 17.51
CA PRO A 29 17.14 2.75 18.11
C PRO A 29 16.84 4.07 17.39
N TYR A 30 15.70 4.69 17.67
CA TYR A 30 15.51 6.10 17.30
C TYR A 30 15.98 6.98 18.45
N ARG A 31 17.24 7.44 18.32
CA ARG A 31 17.92 8.28 19.29
C ARG A 31 17.36 9.71 19.22
N SER A 32 17.08 10.21 20.41
CA SER A 32 16.67 11.55 20.82
C SER A 32 17.30 12.75 20.10
N ASN A 33 16.46 13.72 19.75
CA ASN A 33 16.67 15.17 19.94
C ASN A 33 15.28 15.77 20.23
N SER A 34 14.87 15.87 21.50
CA SER A 34 15.14 16.96 22.45
C SER A 34 14.56 18.33 22.04
N SER A 35 13.51 18.71 22.77
CA SER A 35 13.10 20.10 23.14
C SER A 35 12.12 20.92 22.29
N ARG A 36 11.07 20.32 21.71
CA ARG A 36 9.90 21.14 21.26
C ARG A 36 8.54 20.44 21.22
N PHE A 37 8.26 19.59 22.20
CA PHE A 37 7.04 18.78 22.26
C PHE A 37 6.33 18.93 23.60
N LEU A 38 6.03 20.16 24.03
CA LEU A 38 5.07 20.42 25.10
C LEU A 38 4.39 21.78 24.91
N GLU A 39 3.63 21.93 23.84
CA GLU A 39 2.43 22.79 23.87
C GLU A 39 1.29 21.95 23.31
N ARG A 40 0.53 21.41 24.27
CA ARG A 40 -0.64 20.58 24.06
C ARG A 40 -1.81 21.54 24.03
N ASP A 41 -1.98 22.23 22.90
CA ASP A 41 -3.13 23.12 22.75
C ASP A 41 -4.37 22.25 22.63
N SER A 42 -5.16 22.35 23.70
CA SER A 42 -6.16 21.39 24.14
C SER A 42 -7.55 21.77 23.65
N ASP A 43 -7.70 22.28 22.42
CA ASP A 43 -8.99 22.77 21.93
C ASP A 43 -9.22 22.50 20.43
N CYS A 44 -8.92 21.29 19.95
CA CYS A 44 -9.45 20.85 18.65
C CYS A 44 -10.84 20.24 18.87
N ASN A 45 -11.86 21.09 18.92
CA ASN A 45 -13.25 20.65 19.01
C ASN A 45 -13.64 19.94 17.70
N TYR A 46 -13.44 18.61 17.68
CA TYR A 46 -13.82 17.69 16.62
C TYR A 46 -15.31 17.74 16.25
N LEU A 47 -16.15 18.36 17.08
CA LEU A 47 -17.59 18.47 16.86
C LEU A 47 -18.04 19.80 16.23
N GLN A 48 -17.13 20.73 15.91
CA GLN A 48 -17.49 22.06 15.38
C GLN A 48 -17.06 22.30 13.92
N VAL A 49 -16.83 21.24 13.14
CA VAL A 49 -16.52 21.32 11.70
C VAL A 49 -17.79 21.20 10.83
N LYS A 50 -19.00 21.39 11.38
CA LYS A 50 -20.25 21.21 10.64
C LYS A 50 -20.94 22.49 10.15
N GLU A 51 -20.38 23.68 10.38
CA GLU A 51 -21.12 24.93 10.14
C GLU A 51 -20.33 26.06 9.43
N ILE A 52 -19.26 25.76 8.67
CA ILE A 52 -18.51 26.81 7.96
C ILE A 52 -18.52 26.60 6.43
N ASP A 53 -19.17 27.56 5.77
CA ASP A 53 -19.14 28.01 4.36
C ASP A 53 -19.95 27.27 3.28
N ASP A 54 -21.22 27.67 3.21
CA ASP A 54 -22.23 27.43 2.17
C ASP A 54 -22.11 28.39 0.95
N GLN A 55 -20.90 28.87 0.60
CA GLN A 55 -20.70 29.83 -0.50
C GLN A 55 -19.45 29.58 -1.38
N SER A 56 -19.22 28.32 -1.76
CA SER A 56 -18.27 27.94 -2.83
C SER A 56 -18.80 26.72 -3.56
N SER A 57 -19.76 26.95 -4.46
CA SER A 57 -20.58 25.94 -5.12
C SER A 57 -19.82 24.98 -6.07
N ASP A 58 -18.52 25.16 -6.33
CA ASP A 58 -17.85 24.45 -7.43
C ASP A 58 -16.64 23.58 -7.04
N LYS A 59 -16.37 23.33 -5.75
CA LYS A 59 -15.19 22.51 -5.36
C LYS A 59 -15.40 21.39 -4.34
N VAL A 60 -16.62 21.09 -3.89
CA VAL A 60 -16.84 20.12 -2.78
C VAL A 60 -17.76 18.94 -3.13
N HIS A 61 -18.21 18.75 -4.38
CA HIS A 61 -19.23 17.72 -4.67
C HIS A 61 -18.84 16.57 -5.61
N ILE A 62 -17.61 16.05 -5.52
CA ILE A 62 -17.22 14.85 -6.28
C ILE A 62 -17.31 13.57 -5.42
N HIS A 63 -17.19 13.67 -4.09
CA HIS A 63 -16.97 12.48 -3.27
C HIS A 63 -18.23 11.67 -2.93
N LEU A 64 -19.43 12.25 -3.00
CA LEU A 64 -20.68 11.56 -2.64
C LEU A 64 -21.26 10.67 -3.75
N ARG A 65 -20.70 10.65 -4.97
CA ARG A 65 -21.26 9.91 -6.12
C ARG A 65 -20.49 8.66 -6.52
N ASP A 66 -19.36 8.38 -5.88
CA ASP A 66 -18.55 7.23 -6.28
C ASP A 66 -19.09 5.94 -5.66
N SER A 67 -19.36 4.95 -6.51
CA SER A 67 -19.84 3.63 -6.10
C SER A 67 -18.86 2.89 -5.19
N ILE A 68 -17.58 3.31 -5.15
CA ILE A 68 -16.56 2.71 -4.27
C ILE A 68 -16.99 2.69 -2.80
N TYR A 69 -17.75 3.69 -2.35
CA TYR A 69 -18.19 3.79 -0.95
C TYR A 69 -19.24 2.76 -0.54
N GLN A 70 -19.83 2.07 -1.51
CA GLN A 70 -20.79 0.99 -1.29
C GLN A 70 -20.10 -0.36 -1.06
N LEU A 71 -18.79 -0.44 -1.23
CA LEU A 71 -17.98 -1.66 -1.08
C LEU A 71 -17.47 -1.84 0.35
N PRO A 72 -17.14 -3.07 0.79
CA PRO A 72 -16.42 -3.29 2.03
C PRO A 72 -15.02 -2.66 1.97
N ARG A 73 -14.45 -2.34 3.14
CA ARG A 73 -13.18 -1.59 3.25
C ARG A 73 -12.02 -2.25 2.48
N ALA A 74 -11.95 -3.58 2.47
CA ALA A 74 -10.90 -4.30 1.75
C ALA A 74 -10.94 -4.02 0.24
N ASP A 75 -12.13 -4.08 -0.35
CA ASP A 75 -12.35 -3.85 -1.78
C ASP A 75 -12.13 -2.38 -2.15
N GLN A 76 -12.57 -1.46 -1.28
CA GLN A 76 -12.26 -0.03 -1.45
C GLN A 76 -10.76 0.21 -1.56
N VAL A 77 -9.95 -0.42 -0.69
CA VAL A 77 -8.50 -0.29 -0.71
C VAL A 77 -7.91 -0.87 -2.01
N ALA A 78 -8.41 -2.02 -2.47
CA ALA A 78 -7.98 -2.62 -3.73
C ALA A 78 -8.24 -1.66 -4.91
N ILE A 79 -9.47 -1.16 -5.05
CA ILE A 79 -9.84 -0.24 -6.13
C ILE A 79 -9.07 1.08 -6.05
N PHE A 80 -8.91 1.64 -4.85
CA PHE A 80 -8.15 2.88 -4.66
C PHE A 80 -6.68 2.74 -5.07
N ARG A 81 -6.05 1.63 -4.72
CA ARG A 81 -4.66 1.32 -5.12
C ARG A 81 -4.52 1.15 -6.63
N LEU A 82 -5.52 0.56 -7.29
CA LEU A 82 -5.53 0.46 -8.76
C LEU A 82 -5.66 1.84 -9.41
N ARG A 83 -6.61 2.66 -8.98
CA ARG A 83 -6.85 4.00 -9.54
C ARG A 83 -5.67 4.95 -9.36
N THR A 84 -5.02 4.90 -8.21
CA THR A 84 -3.85 5.77 -7.91
C THR A 84 -2.53 5.18 -8.36
N GLY A 85 -2.52 3.93 -8.83
CA GLY A 85 -1.30 3.22 -9.22
C GLY A 85 -0.40 2.78 -8.05
N HIS A 86 -0.81 2.98 -6.79
CA HIS A 86 -0.10 2.51 -5.59
C HIS A 86 -0.40 1.05 -5.27
N ASN A 87 -0.20 0.19 -6.25
CA ASN A 87 -0.50 -1.24 -6.18
C ASN A 87 0.78 -2.08 -6.02
N ARG A 88 0.61 -3.38 -5.82
CA ARG A 88 1.71 -4.35 -5.65
C ARG A 88 2.19 -4.96 -6.97
N LEU A 89 1.84 -4.38 -8.11
CA LEU A 89 2.28 -4.89 -9.41
C LEU A 89 3.74 -4.54 -9.67
N LYS A 90 4.45 -5.37 -10.44
CA LYS A 90 5.89 -5.21 -10.66
C LYS A 90 6.27 -3.83 -11.21
N HIS A 91 5.45 -3.20 -12.03
CA HIS A 91 5.75 -1.84 -12.52
C HIS A 91 5.87 -0.82 -11.39
N HIS A 92 4.95 -0.83 -10.42
CA HIS A 92 5.01 0.09 -9.28
C HIS A 92 6.17 -0.26 -8.34
N LEU A 93 6.33 -1.55 -8.04
CA LEU A 93 7.42 -2.02 -7.18
C LEU A 93 8.81 -1.68 -7.75
N PHE A 94 9.00 -1.85 -9.06
CA PHE A 94 10.25 -1.49 -9.74
C PHE A 94 10.44 0.03 -9.82
N SER A 95 9.40 0.79 -10.19
CA SER A 95 9.56 2.23 -10.43
C SER A 95 9.78 3.03 -9.14
N ARG A 96 9.09 2.67 -8.05
CA ARG A 96 9.12 3.42 -6.79
C ARG A 96 10.07 2.86 -5.75
N TYR A 97 10.12 1.54 -5.59
CA TYR A 97 10.86 0.92 -4.47
C TYR A 97 12.11 0.17 -4.90
N LYS A 98 12.26 -0.17 -6.20
CA LYS A 98 13.41 -0.92 -6.74
C LYS A 98 13.64 -2.27 -6.03
N ILE A 99 12.56 -2.90 -5.54
CA ILE A 99 12.62 -4.17 -4.79
C ILE A 99 12.51 -5.42 -5.68
N VAL A 100 12.01 -5.26 -6.91
CA VAL A 100 11.94 -6.33 -7.91
C VAL A 100 12.95 -6.02 -9.01
N ASP A 101 13.45 -7.05 -9.70
CA ASP A 101 14.50 -6.90 -10.71
C ASP A 101 14.05 -6.11 -11.95
N GLY A 102 12.75 -6.12 -12.26
CA GLY A 102 12.21 -5.45 -13.43
C GLY A 102 10.69 -5.28 -13.39
N PRO A 103 10.14 -4.39 -14.24
CA PRO A 103 8.71 -4.14 -14.33
C PRO A 103 7.96 -5.20 -15.14
N ASN A 104 8.66 -6.14 -15.77
CA ASN A 104 8.12 -7.07 -16.75
C ASN A 104 7.10 -8.04 -16.16
N CYS A 105 6.04 -8.31 -16.92
CA CYS A 105 5.05 -9.32 -16.58
C CYS A 105 5.61 -10.72 -16.91
N PRO A 106 5.30 -11.77 -16.12
CA PRO A 106 5.67 -13.16 -16.45
C PRO A 106 5.15 -13.65 -17.81
N CYS A 107 4.14 -12.98 -18.39
CA CYS A 107 3.64 -13.27 -19.72
C CYS A 107 4.54 -12.74 -20.86
N GLY A 108 5.66 -12.06 -20.53
CA GLY A 108 6.58 -11.46 -21.51
C GLY A 108 6.30 -9.98 -21.83
N ALA A 109 5.25 -9.38 -21.27
CA ALA A 109 4.99 -7.95 -21.47
C ALA A 109 6.04 -7.06 -20.78
N SER A 110 6.33 -5.90 -21.38
CA SER A 110 7.36 -4.97 -20.91
C SER A 110 7.07 -4.38 -19.53
N ARG A 111 5.79 -4.22 -19.18
CA ARG A 111 5.34 -3.69 -17.89
C ARG A 111 4.12 -4.46 -17.39
N GLN A 112 4.13 -4.80 -16.11
CA GLN A 112 2.98 -5.31 -15.39
C GLN A 112 2.32 -4.14 -14.64
N ASP A 113 1.38 -3.47 -15.30
CA ASP A 113 0.56 -2.40 -14.72
C ASP A 113 -0.92 -2.81 -14.66
N ALA A 114 -1.75 -1.93 -14.09
CA ALA A 114 -3.17 -2.24 -13.90
C ALA A 114 -3.90 -2.43 -15.24
N GLN A 115 -3.53 -1.68 -16.28
CA GLN A 115 -4.11 -1.82 -17.62
C GLN A 115 -3.80 -3.19 -18.19
N HIS A 116 -2.53 -3.57 -18.17
CA HIS A 116 -2.10 -4.87 -18.64
C HIS A 116 -2.81 -6.01 -17.89
N ILE A 117 -2.88 -5.96 -16.57
CA ILE A 117 -3.52 -7.02 -15.77
C ILE A 117 -5.05 -7.09 -16.03
N LEU A 118 -5.72 -5.94 -16.10
CA LEU A 118 -7.17 -5.88 -16.22
C LEU A 118 -7.67 -6.07 -17.67
N GLN A 119 -6.87 -5.82 -18.70
CA GLN A 119 -7.30 -5.90 -20.10
C GLN A 119 -6.48 -6.87 -20.95
N ASP A 120 -5.16 -6.78 -20.90
CA ASP A 120 -4.30 -7.28 -22.00
C ASP A 120 -3.56 -8.58 -21.68
N CYS A 121 -3.40 -8.94 -20.39
CA CYS A 121 -2.52 -10.03 -19.99
C CYS A 121 -3.03 -11.38 -20.50
N PRO A 122 -2.32 -12.09 -21.39
CA PRO A 122 -2.80 -13.35 -21.97
C PRO A 122 -2.86 -14.47 -20.93
N GLN A 123 -1.95 -14.48 -19.95
CA GLN A 123 -1.95 -15.45 -18.85
C GLN A 123 -3.19 -15.33 -17.94
N LEU A 124 -3.83 -14.16 -17.91
CA LEU A 124 -5.01 -13.91 -17.10
C LEU A 124 -6.30 -13.90 -17.91
N GLU A 125 -6.27 -14.26 -19.20
CA GLU A 125 -7.44 -14.20 -20.07
C GLU A 125 -8.58 -15.11 -19.57
N GLU A 126 -8.26 -16.36 -19.22
CA GLU A 126 -9.25 -17.31 -18.70
C GLU A 126 -9.86 -16.82 -17.38
N ALA A 127 -9.01 -16.34 -16.47
CA ALA A 127 -9.46 -15.74 -15.21
C ALA A 127 -10.36 -14.52 -15.47
N ARG A 128 -9.96 -13.62 -16.38
CA ARG A 128 -10.80 -12.47 -16.76
C ARG A 128 -12.15 -12.89 -17.32
N ARG A 129 -12.20 -13.91 -18.18
CA ARG A 129 -13.46 -14.42 -18.74
C ARG A 129 -14.39 -15.02 -17.67
N LYS A 130 -13.83 -15.58 -16.59
CA LYS A 130 -14.61 -16.04 -15.44
C LYS A 130 -15.29 -14.89 -14.68
N TYR A 131 -14.57 -13.81 -14.43
CA TYR A 131 -15.09 -12.64 -13.69
C TYR A 131 -15.89 -11.67 -14.56
N TRP A 132 -15.52 -11.55 -15.83
CA TRP A 132 -16.18 -10.72 -16.85
C TRP A 132 -16.43 -11.57 -18.11
N PRO A 133 -17.58 -12.28 -18.19
CA PRO A 133 -17.94 -13.07 -19.36
C PRO A 133 -18.03 -12.23 -20.64
N GLU A 134 -18.48 -10.99 -20.49
CA GLU A 134 -18.46 -9.97 -21.54
C GLU A 134 -17.24 -9.07 -21.35
N SER A 135 -16.57 -8.73 -22.45
CA SER A 135 -15.48 -7.74 -22.40
C SER A 135 -16.01 -6.40 -21.90
N ARG A 136 -15.28 -5.78 -20.98
CA ARG A 136 -15.64 -4.51 -20.35
C ARG A 136 -14.47 -3.54 -20.44
N GLU A 137 -14.80 -2.29 -20.77
CA GLU A 137 -13.85 -1.19 -20.83
C GLU A 137 -13.15 -0.96 -19.49
N MET A 138 -11.93 -0.45 -19.55
CA MET A 138 -11.12 -0.16 -18.37
C MET A 138 -11.83 0.77 -17.39
N ASN A 139 -12.55 1.76 -17.92
CA ASN A 139 -13.32 2.70 -17.12
C ASN A 139 -14.42 2.00 -16.32
N GLN A 140 -15.13 1.03 -16.90
CA GLN A 140 -16.19 0.30 -16.19
C GLN A 140 -15.63 -0.57 -15.05
N LYS A 141 -14.45 -1.16 -15.24
CA LYS A 141 -13.77 -1.97 -14.20
C LYS A 141 -13.29 -1.13 -13.02
N LEU A 142 -12.89 0.13 -13.25
CA LEU A 142 -12.32 0.99 -12.21
C LEU A 142 -13.27 2.05 -11.65
N TYR A 143 -14.25 2.52 -12.41
CA TYR A 143 -15.14 3.64 -12.06
C TYR A 143 -16.63 3.32 -12.27
N GLY A 144 -16.98 2.06 -12.50
CA GLY A 144 -18.35 1.62 -12.75
C GLY A 144 -19.24 1.55 -11.50
N SER A 145 -20.29 0.74 -11.60
CA SER A 145 -21.21 0.46 -10.49
C SER A 145 -20.53 -0.35 -9.39
N ALA A 146 -21.11 -0.34 -8.18
CA ALA A 146 -20.58 -1.10 -7.05
C ALA A 146 -20.43 -2.60 -7.37
N LEU A 147 -21.34 -3.17 -8.17
CA LEU A 147 -21.22 -4.54 -8.66
C LEU A 147 -19.92 -4.77 -9.43
N HIS A 148 -19.62 -3.92 -10.41
CA HIS A 148 -18.41 -4.06 -11.22
C HIS A 148 -17.14 -3.81 -10.41
N LEU A 149 -17.17 -2.87 -9.48
CA LEU A 149 -16.04 -2.61 -8.60
C LEU A 149 -15.78 -3.78 -7.64
N GLY A 150 -16.84 -4.41 -7.12
CA GLY A 150 -16.73 -5.63 -6.31
C GLY A 150 -16.07 -6.77 -7.08
N ILE A 151 -16.52 -7.01 -8.33
CA ILE A 151 -15.92 -8.01 -9.22
C ILE A 151 -14.43 -7.72 -9.47
N THR A 152 -14.07 -6.46 -9.75
CA THR A 152 -12.67 -6.06 -9.94
C THR A 152 -11.84 -6.29 -8.67
N ALA A 153 -12.35 -5.94 -7.50
CA ALA A 153 -11.67 -6.14 -6.24
C ALA A 153 -11.45 -7.64 -5.96
N GLU A 154 -12.48 -8.47 -6.16
CA GLU A 154 -12.40 -9.91 -6.00
C GLU A 154 -11.37 -10.53 -6.95
N PHE A 155 -11.40 -10.14 -8.24
CA PHE A 155 -10.40 -10.56 -9.21
C PHE A 155 -8.98 -10.22 -8.74
N ILE A 156 -8.72 -8.98 -8.35
CA ILE A 156 -7.39 -8.54 -7.92
C ILE A 156 -6.95 -9.25 -6.63
N ASN A 157 -7.87 -9.49 -5.69
CA ASN A 157 -7.58 -10.21 -4.46
C ASN A 157 -7.33 -11.71 -4.71
N SER A 158 -7.90 -12.28 -5.78
CA SER A 158 -7.65 -13.66 -6.21
C SER A 158 -6.27 -13.85 -6.83
N LEU A 159 -5.66 -12.78 -7.34
CA LEU A 159 -4.33 -12.82 -7.93
C LEU A 159 -3.28 -12.80 -6.81
N ASP A 160 -2.61 -13.93 -6.62
CA ASP A 160 -1.43 -13.98 -5.76
C ASP A 160 -0.24 -13.34 -6.50
N PHE A 161 -0.09 -12.03 -6.33
CA PHE A 161 1.14 -11.33 -6.69
C PHE A 161 2.19 -11.56 -5.60
N THR A 162 2.61 -12.82 -5.45
CA THR A 162 3.74 -13.16 -4.59
C THR A 162 4.98 -12.44 -5.14
N ILE A 163 5.61 -11.65 -4.28
CA ILE A 163 6.87 -10.93 -4.56
C ILE A 163 8.01 -11.93 -4.45
#